data_AF-A0A820LGK2-F1
#
_entry.id   AF-A0A820LGK2-F1
#
_cell.length_a   1.000
_cell.length_b   1.000
_cell.length_c   1.000
_cell.angle_alpha   90.00
_cell.angle_beta   90.00
_cell.angle_gamma   90.00
#
_symmetry.space_group_name_H-M   'P 1'
#
loop_
_entity.id
_entity.type
_entity.pdbx_description
1 polymer ?
#
loop_
_entity_poly.entity_id
_entity_poly.type
_entity_poly.pdbx_seq_one_letter_code
_entity_poly.pdbx_strand_id
1 'polypeptide(L)'
;DRDTISNFDSYQFTAMEGQYAPNDFGTWRTFIFDPQTGNADPVNVITDGGSQAFANPTMTLTTWKGQQILIVTLFIPSEGHAEGEAGELIYYRKL
;
A
#
# COMPACT_ATOMS: atom_id res chain seq x y z
N ASP A 1 6.06 -8.10 5.10
CA ASP A 1 5.16 -8.69 4.09
C ASP A 1 5.54 -8.20 2.70
N ARG A 2 5.22 -8.95 1.64
CA ARG A 2 5.44 -8.55 0.24
C ARG A 2 4.32 -9.07 -0.64
N ASP A 3 3.74 -8.20 -1.46
CA ASP A 3 2.74 -8.58 -2.46
C ASP A 3 3.15 -8.08 -3.84
N THR A 4 2.94 -8.91 -4.88
CA THR A 4 3.45 -8.63 -6.24
C THR A 4 2.34 -8.67 -7.26
N ILE A 5 2.24 -7.60 -8.05
CA ILE A 5 1.41 -7.56 -9.26
C ILE A 5 2.31 -7.65 -10.48
N SER A 6 2.01 -8.61 -11.36
CA SER A 6 2.88 -8.93 -12.51
C SER A 6 2.44 -8.33 -13.83
N ASN A 7 1.39 -7.50 -13.89
CA ASN A 7 0.83 -6.98 -15.16
C ASN A 7 0.10 -5.62 -15.02
N PHE A 8 0.63 -4.68 -14.25
CA PHE A 8 0.07 -3.32 -14.20
C PHE A 8 0.69 -2.48 -15.32
N ASP A 9 -0.07 -2.19 -16.39
CA ASP A 9 0.41 -1.46 -17.57
C ASP A 9 1.73 -2.01 -18.17
N SER A 10 1.88 -3.35 -18.19
CA SER A 10 3.10 -4.07 -18.61
C SER A 10 4.31 -3.94 -17.67
N TYR A 11 4.13 -3.32 -16.50
CA TYR A 11 5.10 -3.29 -15.42
C TYR A 11 4.77 -4.35 -14.37
N GLN A 12 5.83 -4.84 -13.73
CA GLN A 12 5.74 -5.64 -12.52
C GLN A 12 6.13 -4.76 -11.34
N PHE A 13 5.28 -4.68 -10.34
CA PHE A 13 5.56 -3.96 -9.11
C PHE A 13 5.35 -4.86 -7.91
N THR A 14 6.15 -4.63 -6.86
CA THR A 14 5.99 -5.32 -5.59
C THR A 14 5.72 -4.29 -4.49
N ALA A 15 4.56 -4.39 -3.85
CA ALA A 15 4.29 -3.69 -2.62
C ALA A 15 5.08 -4.33 -1.47
N MET A 16 5.77 -3.49 -0.71
CA MET A 16 6.56 -3.89 0.44
C MET A 16 6.22 -3.00 1.63
N GLU A 17 6.40 -3.55 2.83
CA GLU A 17 6.37 -2.77 4.07
C GLU A 17 7.78 -2.68 4.67
N GLY A 18 8.04 -1.57 5.36
CA GLY A 18 9.26 -1.38 6.14
C GLY A 18 9.06 -0.40 7.29
N GLN A 19 9.87 -0.53 8.33
CA GLN A 19 9.93 0.42 9.44
C GLN A 19 11.14 1.34 9.27
N TYR A 20 10.97 2.64 9.52
CA TYR A 20 12.14 3.53 9.63
C TYR A 20 12.91 3.35 10.94
N ALA A 21 12.22 2.96 12.02
CA ALA A 21 12.85 2.64 13.30
C ALA A 21 12.48 1.21 13.74
N PRO A 22 13.47 0.34 14.04
CA PRO A 22 13.18 -1.02 14.44
C PRO A 22 12.29 -1.10 15.70
N ASN A 23 11.24 -1.90 15.62
CA ASN A 23 10.25 -2.12 16.68
C ASN A 23 9.35 -0.89 16.99
N ASP A 24 9.27 0.08 16.09
CA ASP A 24 8.34 1.21 16.20
C ASP A 24 7.25 1.11 15.13
N PHE A 25 6.05 0.73 15.56
CA PHE A 25 4.89 0.58 14.68
C PHE A 25 4.44 1.89 14.03
N GLY A 26 4.69 3.04 14.66
CA GLY A 26 4.35 4.35 14.08
C GLY A 26 5.21 4.71 12.85
N THR A 27 6.29 3.96 12.63
CA THR A 27 7.21 4.18 11.52
C THR A 27 7.02 3.22 10.34
N TRP A 28 6.00 2.36 10.38
CA TRP A 28 5.62 1.53 9.24
C TRP A 28 5.26 2.39 8.03
N ARG A 29 5.88 2.10 6.90
CA ARG A 29 5.59 2.71 5.59
C ARG A 29 5.48 1.63 4.53
N THR A 30 4.69 1.94 3.50
CA THR A 30 4.58 1.17 2.28
C THR A 30 5.57 1.69 1.24
N PHE A 31 6.17 0.77 0.50
CA PHE A 31 7.08 1.04 -0.61
C PHE A 31 6.62 0.27 -1.84
N ILE A 32 6.87 0.82 -3.03
CA ILE A 32 6.76 0.09 -4.29
C ILE A 32 8.17 -0.19 -4.79
N PHE A 33 8.46 -1.47 -4.98
CA PHE A 33 9.67 -1.92 -5.62
C PHE A 33 9.43 -2.15 -7.11
N ASP A 34 10.27 -1.52 -7.92
CA ASP A 34 10.36 -1.73 -9.36
C ASP A 34 11.60 -2.58 -9.68
N PRO A 35 11.44 -3.84 -10.12
CA PRO A 35 12.55 -4.71 -10.45
C PRO A 35 13.33 -4.26 -11.69
N GLN A 36 12.76 -3.41 -12.55
CA GLN A 36 13.45 -2.91 -13.76
C GLN A 36 14.54 -1.89 -13.40
N THR A 37 14.26 -1.04 -12.42
CA THR A 37 15.21 -0.02 -11.93
C THR A 37 15.97 -0.47 -10.68
N GLY A 38 15.47 -1.49 -9.97
CA GLY A 38 16.02 -1.95 -8.70
C GLY A 38 15.73 -1.01 -7.52
N ASN A 39 14.82 -0.03 -7.72
CA ASN A 39 14.49 0.97 -6.72
C ASN A 39 13.26 0.56 -5.90
N ALA A 40 13.27 0.93 -4.62
CA ALA A 40 12.11 0.87 -3.74
C ALA A 40 11.73 2.29 -3.33
N ASP A 41 10.63 2.79 -3.87
CA ASP A 41 10.16 4.15 -3.64
C ASP A 41 9.05 4.17 -2.59
N PRO A 42 9.05 5.12 -1.63
CA PRO A 42 7.99 5.23 -0.64
C PRO A 42 6.66 5.61 -1.30
N VAL A 43 5.59 4.96 -0.88
CA VAL A 43 4.22 5.31 -1.30
C VAL A 43 3.68 6.38 -0.38
N ASN A 44 3.20 7.47 -0.98
CA ASN A 44 2.47 8.50 -0.24
C ASN A 44 1.00 8.09 -0.08
N VAL A 45 0.69 7.35 0.99
CA VAL A 45 -0.68 6.96 1.35
C VAL A 45 -1.36 8.14 2.04
N ILE A 46 -2.59 8.47 1.63
CA ILE A 46 -3.34 9.63 2.12
C ILE A 46 -4.71 9.18 2.62
N THR A 47 -4.95 9.27 3.92
CA THR A 47 -6.29 9.09 4.51
C THR A 47 -6.94 10.45 4.79
N ASP A 48 -8.26 10.46 4.99
CA ASP A 48 -9.00 11.69 5.24
C ASP A 48 -8.57 12.37 6.56
N GLY A 49 -8.31 11.56 7.60
CA GLY A 49 -7.85 12.00 8.92
C GLY A 49 -6.35 12.21 9.03
N GLY A 50 -5.55 11.77 8.04
CA GLY A 50 -4.10 11.97 8.02
C GLY A 50 -3.30 10.96 8.86
N SER A 51 -3.74 9.70 8.90
CA SER A 51 -2.96 8.58 9.44
C SER A 51 -1.57 8.50 8.81
N GLN A 52 -0.58 8.04 9.56
CA GLN A 52 0.83 8.13 9.17
C GLN A 52 1.53 6.78 9.05
N ALA A 53 0.99 5.72 9.66
CA ALA A 53 1.58 4.38 9.65
C ALA A 53 0.70 3.42 8.85
N PHE A 54 1.33 2.61 8.00
CA PHE A 54 0.65 1.71 7.09
C PHE A 54 1.43 0.41 6.94
N ALA A 55 0.76 -0.71 7.19
CA ALA A 55 1.33 -2.06 7.15
C ALA A 55 0.52 -2.97 6.22
N ASN A 56 1.07 -4.14 5.95
CA ASN A 56 0.43 -5.23 5.22
C ASN A 56 -0.23 -4.82 3.88
N PRO A 57 0.51 -4.14 2.98
CA PRO A 57 -0.06 -3.72 1.71
C PRO A 57 -0.34 -4.93 0.81
N THR A 58 -1.52 -4.97 0.21
CA THR A 58 -1.87 -5.90 -0.88
C THR A 58 -2.40 -5.09 -2.06
N MET A 59 -2.03 -5.46 -3.28
CA MET A 59 -2.46 -4.86 -4.52
C MET A 59 -3.10 -5.92 -5.41
N THR A 60 -4.33 -5.67 -5.86
CA THR A 60 -5.07 -6.58 -6.73
C THR A 60 -5.53 -5.86 -7.98
N LEU A 61 -5.10 -6.36 -9.14
CA LEU A 61 -5.64 -5.97 -10.43
C LEU A 61 -6.76 -6.93 -10.81
N THR A 62 -7.97 -6.41 -11.05
CA THR A 62 -9.12 -7.23 -11.43
C THR A 62 -10.04 -6.50 -12.40
N THR A 63 -11.09 -7.17 -12.87
CA THR A 63 -12.10 -6.58 -13.76
C THR A 63 -13.45 -6.60 -13.09
N TRP A 64 -14.12 -5.43 -13.05
CA TRP A 64 -15.48 -5.30 -12.54
C TRP A 64 -16.38 -4.66 -13.58
N LYS A 65 -17.43 -5.37 -14.00
CA LYS A 65 -18.37 -4.93 -15.06
C LYS A 65 -17.67 -4.52 -16.37
N GLY A 66 -16.63 -5.26 -16.76
CA GLY A 66 -15.85 -4.99 -17.97
C GLY A 66 -14.82 -3.86 -17.85
N GLN A 67 -14.73 -3.20 -16.69
CA GLN A 67 -13.76 -2.15 -16.40
C GLN A 67 -12.62 -2.73 -15.57
N GLN A 68 -11.37 -2.53 -15.99
CA GLN A 68 -10.21 -2.89 -15.16
C GLN A 68 -10.14 -1.95 -13.95
N ILE A 69 -9.88 -2.52 -12.78
CA ILE A 69 -9.74 -1.81 -11.52
C ILE A 69 -8.51 -2.28 -10.76
N LEU A 70 -7.87 -1.34 -10.07
CA LEU A 70 -6.88 -1.61 -9.03
C LEU A 70 -7.56 -1.48 -7.67
N ILE A 71 -7.37 -2.48 -6.82
CA ILE A 71 -7.73 -2.45 -5.39
C ILE A 71 -6.43 -2.52 -4.61
N VAL A 72 -6.29 -1.66 -3.60
CA VAL A 72 -5.17 -1.70 -2.66
C VAL A 72 -5.73 -1.79 -1.25
N THR A 73 -5.26 -2.75 -0.46
CA THR A 73 -5.61 -2.86 0.96
C THR A 73 -4.36 -2.65 1.81
N LEU A 74 -4.53 -2.00 2.96
CA LEU A 74 -3.49 -1.78 3.96
C LEU A 74 -4.11 -1.88 5.35
N PHE A 75 -3.27 -2.07 6.36
CA PHE A 75 -3.66 -1.95 7.76
C PHE A 75 -3.07 -0.68 8.36
N ILE A 76 -3.90 0.12 9.05
CA ILE A 76 -3.49 1.27 9.87
C ILE A 76 -3.31 0.79 11.31
N PRO A 77 -2.06 0.72 11.83
CA PRO A 77 -1.80 0.36 13.22
C PRO A 77 -2.41 1.35 14.22
N SER A 78 -2.50 0.97 15.49
CA SER A 78 -2.89 1.88 16.57
C SER A 78 -1.93 3.06 16.74
N GLU A 79 -0.68 2.91 16.32
CA GLU A 79 0.34 3.95 16.34
C GLU A 79 0.21 4.82 15.10
N GLY A 80 0.07 6.14 15.28
CA GLY A 80 0.01 7.07 14.16
C GLY A 80 -1.30 7.05 13.36
N HIS A 81 -2.35 6.40 13.84
CA HIS A 81 -3.71 6.55 13.29
C HIS A 81 -4.31 7.91 13.65
N ALA A 82 -5.09 8.47 12.74
CA ALA A 82 -6.04 9.52 13.08
C ALA A 82 -7.26 8.93 13.80
N GLU A 83 -7.99 9.76 14.55
CA GLU A 83 -9.15 9.31 15.33
C GLU A 83 -10.16 8.56 14.46
N GLY A 84 -10.44 7.30 14.83
CA GLY A 84 -11.41 6.45 14.14
C GLY A 84 -10.90 5.73 12.88
N GLU A 85 -9.63 5.90 12.50
CA GLU A 85 -9.07 5.30 11.26
C GLU A 85 -8.33 3.97 11.48
N ALA A 86 -8.04 3.55 12.71
CA ALA A 86 -7.31 2.31 12.96
C ALA A 86 -8.04 1.09 12.38
N GLY A 87 -7.28 0.18 11.75
CA GLY A 87 -7.81 -1.02 11.11
C GLY A 87 -7.59 -1.07 9.61
N GLU A 88 -8.52 -1.71 8.90
CA GLU A 88 -8.40 -1.95 7.45
C GLU A 88 -8.68 -0.68 6.63
N LEU A 89 -7.80 -0.40 5.69
CA LEU A 89 -7.90 0.67 4.71
C LEU A 89 -7.97 0.08 3.31
N ILE A 90 -8.95 0.51 2.52
CA ILE A 90 -9.15 0.03 1.14
C ILE A 90 -9.22 1.22 0.19
N TYR A 91 -8.34 1.23 -0.81
CA TYR A 91 -8.45 2.10 -1.98
C TYR A 91 -8.95 1.32 -3.19
N TYR A 92 -9.70 2.00 -4.05
CA TYR A 92 -10.04 1.49 -5.36
C TYR A 92 -9.83 2.57 -6.42
N ARG A 93 -9.39 2.15 -7.61
CA ARG A 93 -9.27 3.03 -8.78
C ARG A 93 -9.67 2.28 -10.04
N LYS A 94 -10.49 2.92 -10.87
CA LYS A 94 -10.73 2.48 -12.25
C LYS A 94 -9.54 2.90 -13.11
N LEU A 95 -9.10 2.01 -14.00
CA LEU A 95 -7.95 2.22 -14.89
C LEU A 95 -8.39 2.65 -16.30
#